data_AF-A0A730FZZ7-F1
#
_entry.id   AF-A0A730FZZ7-F1
#
_cell.length_a   1.000
_cell.length_b   1.000
_cell.length_c   1.000
_cell.angle_alpha   90.00
_cell.angle_beta   90.00
_cell.angle_gamma   90.00
#
_symmetry.space_group_name_H-M   'P 1'
#
loop_
_entity.id
_entity.type
_entity.pdbx_description
1 polymer ?
#
loop_
_entity_poly.entity_id
_entity_poly.type
_entity_poly.pdbx_seq_one_letter_code
_entity_poly.pdbx_strand_id
1 'polypeptide(L)' 'PKDGEPRLHIKEQPVPVVPPAIKPDYEVIKSILPTANPDEYACCIAADMWNACRAAMLSQRSQQEQR' A
#
# COMPACT_ATOMS: atom_id res chain seq x y z
N PRO A 1 -15.66 -13.08 -30.87
CA PRO A 1 -16.05 -12.03 -29.89
C PRO A 1 -15.74 -10.66 -30.51
N LYS A 2 -16.73 -9.77 -30.54
CA LYS A 2 -16.80 -8.63 -31.46
C LYS A 2 -15.84 -7.49 -31.10
N ASP A 3 -15.19 -6.95 -32.13
CA ASP A 3 -14.39 -5.72 -32.16
C ASP A 3 -15.12 -4.52 -31.54
N GLY A 4 -14.64 -4.01 -30.40
CA GLY A 4 -15.18 -2.74 -29.87
C GLY A 4 -14.94 -2.47 -28.40
N GLU A 5 -14.48 -3.45 -27.62
CA GLU A 5 -14.09 -3.18 -26.24
C GLU A 5 -12.66 -2.60 -26.25
N PRO A 6 -12.41 -1.41 -25.66
CA PRO A 6 -11.04 -0.95 -25.48
C PRO A 6 -10.39 -1.92 -24.52
N ARG A 7 -9.70 -2.92 -25.05
CA ARG A 7 -8.83 -3.78 -24.25
C ARG A 7 -7.83 -2.83 -23.64
N LEU A 8 -7.97 -2.59 -22.33
CA LEU A 8 -7.03 -1.81 -21.55
C LEU A 8 -5.67 -2.46 -21.79
N HIS A 9 -4.86 -1.85 -22.66
CA HIS A 9 -3.47 -2.22 -22.84
C HIS A 9 -2.79 -1.74 -21.56
N ILE A 10 -2.88 -2.55 -20.51
CA ILE A 10 -2.19 -2.32 -19.25
C ILE A 10 -0.71 -2.43 -19.59
N LYS A 11 -0.11 -1.26 -19.83
CA LYS A 11 1.33 -1.11 -19.87
C LYS A 11 1.87 -1.62 -18.54
N GLU A 12 3.04 -2.25 -18.58
CA GLU A 12 3.74 -2.70 -17.39
C GLU A 12 3.72 -1.59 -16.34
N GLN A 13 3.08 -1.86 -15.19
CA GLN A 13 3.01 -0.86 -14.13
C GLN A 13 4.40 -0.77 -13.49
N PRO A 14 4.91 0.45 -13.24
CA PRO A 14 6.19 0.62 -12.59
C PRO A 14 6.15 -0.03 -11.22
N VAL A 15 7.25 -0.68 -10.87
CA VAL A 15 7.45 -1.39 -9.61
C VAL A 15 7.12 -0.44 -8.44
N PRO A 16 6.18 -0.79 -7.54
CA PRO A 16 5.84 0.06 -6.41
C PRO A 16 7.06 0.27 -5.50
N VAL A 17 7.33 1.53 -5.15
CA VAL A 17 8.33 1.87 -4.11
C VAL A 17 7.70 1.50 -2.77
N VAL A 18 8.22 0.44 -2.15
CA VAL A 18 7.66 -0.10 -0.90
C VAL A 18 8.13 0.76 0.29
N PRO A 19 7.21 1.33 1.07
CA PRO A 19 7.56 2.05 2.29
C PRO A 19 8.08 1.12 3.42
N PRO A 20 8.76 1.68 4.45
CA PRO A 20 9.21 0.90 5.61
C PRO A 20 8.04 0.38 6.45
N ALA A 21 8.23 -0.71 7.19
CA ALA A 21 7.25 -1.21 8.16
C ALA A 21 7.21 -0.29 9.39
N ILE A 22 6.06 -0.18 10.03
CA ILE A 22 5.88 0.67 11.21
C ILE A 22 5.24 -0.09 12.37
N LYS A 23 5.49 0.38 13.59
CA LYS A 23 4.80 -0.06 14.80
C LYS A 23 3.71 0.97 15.16
N PRO A 24 2.67 0.56 15.89
CA PRO A 24 1.69 1.52 16.41
C PRO A 24 2.36 2.41 17.44
N ASP A 25 2.58 3.66 17.05
CA ASP A 25 3.17 4.70 17.88
C ASP A 25 2.62 6.05 17.43
N TYR A 26 2.26 6.90 18.39
CA TYR A 26 1.59 8.17 18.13
C TYR A 26 2.41 9.12 17.25
N GLU A 27 3.72 9.23 17.51
CA GLU A 27 4.61 10.10 16.75
C GLU A 27 4.80 9.56 15.33
N VAL A 28 4.91 8.24 15.20
CA VAL A 28 5.00 7.58 13.89
C VAL A 28 3.73 7.80 13.07
N ILE A 29 2.54 7.63 13.66
CA ILE A 29 1.28 7.83 12.94
C ILE A 29 1.08 9.30 12.55
N LYS A 30 1.43 10.25 13.42
CA LYS A 30 1.38 11.68 13.07
C LYS A 30 2.33 12.07 11.94
N SER A 31 3.49 11.43 11.84
CA SER A 31 4.42 11.72 10.74
C SER A 31 3.85 11.35 9.37
N ILE A 32 2.96 10.34 9.32
CA ILE A 32 2.33 9.84 8.08
C ILE A 32 0.99 10.53 7.84
N LEU A 33 0.19 10.71 8.90
CA LEU A 33 -1.14 11.31 8.88
C LEU A 33 -1.20 12.47 9.89
N PRO A 34 -0.61 13.64 9.58
CA PRO A 34 -0.44 14.73 10.54
C PRO A 34 -1.75 15.35 11.02
N THR A 35 -2.83 15.17 10.29
CA THR A 35 -4.18 15.65 10.65
C THR A 35 -5.01 14.61 11.38
N ALA A 36 -4.52 13.38 11.56
CA ALA A 36 -5.20 12.39 12.37
C ALA A 36 -5.17 12.83 13.85
N ASN A 37 -6.25 12.52 14.58
CA ASN A 37 -6.29 12.64 16.03
C ASN A 37 -6.29 11.22 16.63
N PRO A 38 -5.14 10.51 16.62
CA PRO A 38 -5.13 9.11 16.97
C PRO A 38 -5.16 8.93 18.49
N ASP A 39 -6.19 8.23 18.97
CA ASP A 39 -6.11 7.54 20.26
C ASP A 39 -5.27 6.26 20.12
N GLU A 40 -5.07 5.53 21.22
CA GLU A 40 -4.27 4.30 21.25
C GLU A 40 -4.79 3.25 20.26
N TYR A 41 -6.13 3.12 20.12
CA TYR A 41 -6.74 2.18 19.19
C TYR A 41 -6.54 2.61 17.73
N ALA A 42 -6.68 3.90 17.44
CA ALA A 42 -6.43 4.47 16.12
C ALA A 42 -4.96 4.29 15.68
N CYS A 43 -4.01 4.31 16.62
CA CYS A 43 -2.61 4.02 16.31
C CYS A 43 -2.40 2.59 15.82
N CYS A 44 -3.03 1.61 16.49
CA CYS A 44 -3.00 0.20 16.09
C CYS A 44 -3.57 -0.01 14.69
N ILE A 45 -4.77 0.53 14.43
CA ILE A 45 -5.43 0.39 13.13
C ILE A 45 -4.60 1.07 12.02
N ALA A 46 -4.04 2.25 12.26
CA ALA A 46 -3.22 2.94 11.27
C ALA A 46 -1.94 2.15 10.92
N ALA A 47 -1.27 1.57 11.93
CA ALA A 47 -0.10 0.73 11.71
C ALA A 47 -0.43 -0.56 10.96
N ASP A 48 -1.55 -1.22 11.31
CA ASP A 48 -2.00 -2.44 10.64
C ASP A 48 -2.35 -2.18 9.18
N MET A 49 -3.12 -1.12 8.90
CA MET A 49 -3.47 -0.71 7.54
C MET A 49 -2.21 -0.41 6.72
N TRP A 50 -1.26 0.34 7.28
CA TRP A 50 0.01 0.64 6.61
C TRP A 50 0.80 -0.62 6.27
N ASN A 51 0.96 -1.51 7.25
CA ASN A 51 1.72 -2.74 7.07
C ASN A 51 1.02 -3.70 6.09
N ALA A 52 -0.31 -3.72 6.05
CA ALA A 52 -1.07 -4.48 5.07
C ALA A 52 -0.87 -3.93 3.64
N CYS A 53 -0.95 -2.61 3.45
CA CYS A 53 -0.65 -1.97 2.16
C CYS A 53 0.79 -2.26 1.71
N ARG A 54 1.75 -2.18 2.64
CA ARG A 54 3.15 -2.53 2.40
C ARG A 54 3.31 -3.98 1.96
N ALA A 55 2.64 -4.92 2.64
CA ALA A 55 2.68 -6.33 2.28
C ALA A 55 2.12 -6.57 0.86
N ALA A 56 1.01 -5.92 0.51
CA ALA A 56 0.45 -6.01 -0.84
C ALA A 56 1.43 -5.50 -1.91
N MET A 57 2.11 -4.37 -1.68
CA MET A 57 3.12 -3.86 -2.61
C MET A 57 4.31 -4.83 -2.76
N LEU A 58 4.74 -5.49 -1.68
CA LEU A 58 5.76 -6.53 -1.74
C LEU A 58 5.30 -7.76 -2.54
N SER A 59 4.08 -8.21 -2.31
CA SER A 59 3.50 -9.33 -3.07
C SER A 59 3.39 -9.03 -4.56
N GLN A 60 3.06 -7.79 -4.94
CA GLN A 60 3.04 -7.37 -6.33
C GLN A 60 4.43 -7.41 -6.98
N ARG A 61 5.49 -7.01 -6.26
CA ARG A 61 6.87 -7.12 -6.78
C ARG A 61 7.26 -8.56 -7.06
N SER A 62 6.97 -9.47 -6.14
CA SER A 62 7.28 -10.89 -6.34
C SER A 62 6.55 -11.51 -7.54
N GLN A 63 5.33 -11.04 -7.86
CA GLN A 63 4.56 -11.49 -9.02
C GLN A 63 5.13 -10.98 -10.36
N GLN A 64 5.75 -9.80 -10.38
CA GLN A 64 6.37 -9.25 -11.59
C GLN A 64 7.70 -9.92 -11.91
N GLU A 65 8.47 -10.32 -10.88
CA GLU A 65 9.74 -11.03 -11.06
C GLU A 65 9.57 -12.50 -11.51
N GLN A 66 8.34 -13.04 -11.41
CA GLN A 66 7.99 -14.40 -11.84
C GLN A 66 7.32 -14.45 -13.23
N ARG A 67 7.21 -13.33 -13.94
CA ARG A 67 6.61 -13.25 -15.28
C ARG A 67 7.63 -13.17 -16.40
#